data_AF-A0A7K0QM38-F1
#
_entry.id   AF-A0A7K0QM38-F1
#
_cell.length_a   1.000
_cell.length_b   1.000
_cell.length_c   1.000
_cell.angle_alpha   90.00
_cell.angle_beta   90.00
_cell.angle_gamma   90.00
#
_symmetry.space_group_name_H-M   'P 1'
#
loop_
_entity.id
_entity.type
_entity.pdbx_description
1 polymer ?
#
loop_
_entity_poly.entity_id
_entity_poly.type
_entity_poly.pdbx_seq_one_letter_code
_entity_poly.pdbx_strand_id
1 'polypeptide(L)' 'MTFVLSAICVLLSIAVIFLILMHSGKDAGLSGAFGVGTGQGSLGGGSLVERNLNRWTVVLAILWVVDIVLLVKKPW' A
#
# COMPACT_ATOMS: atom_id res chain seq x y z
N MET A 1 13.49 -21.17 11.73
CA MET A 1 13.73 -19.70 11.73
C MET A 1 13.50 -19.07 10.37
N THR A 2 13.93 -19.70 9.28
CA THR A 2 13.68 -19.25 7.89
C THR A 2 12.20 -19.23 7.49
N PHE A 3 11.42 -20.24 7.93
CA PHE A 3 9.97 -20.30 7.66
C PHE A 3 9.20 -19.09 8.22
N VAL A 4 9.57 -18.63 9.42
CA VAL A 4 8.93 -17.49 10.08
C VAL A 4 9.22 -16.19 9.32
N LEU A 5 10.47 -15.97 8.92
CA LEU A 5 10.86 -14.80 8.11
C LEU A 5 10.16 -14.81 6.75
N SER A 6 10.09 -15.96 6.08
CA SER A 6 9.40 -16.08 4.78
C SER A 6 7.89 -15.81 4.89
N ALA A 7 7.24 -16.33 5.94
CA ALA A 7 5.83 -16.05 6.19
C ALA A 7 5.55 -14.56 6.47
N ILE A 8 6.42 -13.90 7.23
CA ILE A 8 6.35 -12.44 7.48
C ILE A 8 6.55 -11.66 6.18
N CYS A 9 7.52 -12.04 5.36
CA CYS A 9 7.77 -11.46 4.04
C CYS A 9 6.52 -11.49 3.15
N VAL A 10 5.84 -12.64 3.07
CA VAL A 10 4.60 -12.80 2.29
C VAL A 10 3.48 -11.93 2.84
N LEU A 11 3.28 -11.89 4.16
CA LEU A 11 2.26 -11.05 4.79
C LEU A 11 2.51 -9.55 4.57
N LEU A 12 3.76 -9.10 4.72
CA LEU A 12 4.16 -7.72 4.45
C LEU A 12 3.96 -7.36 2.96
N SER A 13 4.23 -8.29 2.04
CA SER A 13 3.98 -8.09 0.61
C SER A 13 2.50 -7.81 0.33
N ILE A 14 1.61 -8.63 0.91
CA ILE A 14 0.16 -8.47 0.77
C ILE A 14 -0.31 -7.15 1.37
N ALA A 15 0.20 -6.78 2.56
CA ALA A 15 -0.14 -5.53 3.21
C ALA A 15 0.28 -4.29 2.37
N VAL A 16 1.48 -4.32 1.79
CA VAL A 16 1.97 -3.25 0.91
C VAL A 16 1.15 -3.15 -0.37
N ILE A 17 0.83 -4.28 -1.02
CA ILE A 17 -0.03 -4.32 -2.21
C ILE A 17 -1.41 -3.74 -1.90
N PHE A 18 -2.01 -4.13 -0.77
CA PHE A 18 -3.31 -3.61 -0.35
C PHE A 18 -3.28 -2.09 -0.13
N LEU A 19 -2.25 -1.58 0.55
CA LEU A 19 -2.08 -0.13 0.77
C LEU A 19 -1.88 0.65 -0.53
N ILE A 20 -1.15 0.09 -1.50
CA ILE A 20 -0.98 0.68 -2.83
C ILE A 20 -2.31 0.68 -3.59
N LEU A 21 -3.08 -0.40 -3.55
CA LEU A 21 -4.40 -0.46 -4.19
C LEU A 21 -5.39 0.53 -3.57
N MET A 22 -5.27 0.82 -2.28
CA MET A 22 -6.08 1.82 -1.60
C MET A 22 -5.75 3.26 -2.06
N HIS A 23 -4.56 3.50 -2.62
CA HIS A 23 -4.27 4.74 -3.35
C HIS A 23 -4.99 4.77 -4.71
N SER A 24 -5.12 3.62 -5.38
CA SER A 24 -5.74 3.48 -6.70
C SER A 24 -7.28 3.45 -6.65
N GLY A 25 -7.89 3.05 -5.54
CA GLY A 25 -9.36 3.03 -5.36
C GLY A 25 -10.03 4.39 -5.54
N LYS A 26 -9.29 5.49 -5.40
CA LYS A 26 -9.74 6.84 -5.71
C LYS A 26 -9.82 7.12 -7.23
N ASP A 27 -8.97 6.47 -8.03
CA ASP A 27 -8.86 6.66 -9.49
C ASP A 27 -9.60 5.56 -10.29
N ALA A 28 -9.89 4.40 -9.68
CA ALA A 28 -10.43 3.21 -10.37
C ALA A 28 -11.91 2.87 -10.05
N GLY A 29 -12.53 3.48 -9.04
CA GLY A 29 -13.86 3.06 -8.56
C GLY A 29 -15.02 3.65 -9.37
N LEU A 30 -15.56 2.91 -10.35
CA LEU A 30 -16.79 3.18 -11.15
C LEU A 30 -16.88 4.55 -11.87
N SER A 31 -16.66 5.67 -11.21
CA SER A 31 -16.56 7.02 -11.77
C SER A 31 -15.41 7.18 -12.77
N GLY A 32 -14.24 6.58 -12.48
CA GLY A 32 -13.09 6.57 -13.40
C GLY A 32 -13.23 5.59 -14.58
N ALA A 33 -13.94 4.47 -14.38
CA ALA A 33 -14.14 3.43 -15.40
C ALA A 33 -15.31 3.73 -16.35
N PHE A 34 -16.32 4.49 -15.90
CA PHE A 34 -17.50 4.84 -16.70
C PHE A 34 -17.60 6.32 -17.08
N GLY A 35 -16.69 7.19 -16.62
CA GLY A 35 -16.67 8.62 -17.00
C GLY A 35 -17.91 9.44 -16.59
N VAL A 36 -18.91 8.82 -15.95
CA VAL A 36 -20.12 9.48 -15.44
C VAL A 36 -19.86 9.93 -14.00
N GLY A 37 -19.02 10.95 -13.87
CA GLY A 37 -18.82 11.66 -12.61
C GLY A 37 -19.97 12.62 -12.37
N THR A 38 -21.03 12.16 -11.72
CA THR A 38 -22.02 13.07 -11.14
C THR A 38 -21.38 13.89 -10.03
N GLY A 39 -21.36 15.20 -10.21
CA GLY A 39 -21.38 16.15 -9.10
C GLY A 39 -20.02 16.55 -8.57
N GLN A 40 -19.76 17.85 -8.71
CA GLN A 40 -18.85 18.59 -7.86
C GLN A 40 -19.04 18.20 -6.38
N GLY A 41 -17.97 17.69 -5.79
CA GLY A 41 -17.78 17.68 -4.36
C GLY A 41 -16.39 18.22 -4.07
N SER A 42 -16.30 19.53 -3.90
CA SER A 42 -15.17 20.16 -3.22
C SER A 42 -15.13 19.65 -1.78
N LEU A 43 -14.59 18.45 -1.54
CA LEU A 43 -14.26 17.97 -0.22
C LEU A 43 -12.73 17.96 -0.08
N GLY A 44 -12.18 19.16 0.16
CA GLY A 44 -10.83 19.40 0.64
C GLY A 44 -10.53 18.82 2.03
N GLY A 45 -11.10 17.66 2.37
CA GLY A 45 -10.82 16.85 3.56
C GLY A 45 -9.94 15.61 3.29
N GLY A 46 -9.67 15.29 2.01
CA GLY A 46 -8.82 14.16 1.61
C GLY A 46 -7.33 14.36 1.89
N SER A 47 -6.87 15.60 2.08
CA SER A 47 -5.43 15.91 2.24
C SER A 47 -4.81 15.20 3.44
N LEU A 48 -5.46 15.16 4.61
CA LEU A 48 -4.88 14.53 5.79
C LEU A 48 -4.88 13.00 5.70
N VAL A 49 -5.96 12.41 5.17
CA VAL A 49 -6.07 10.96 4.99
C VAL A 49 -5.10 10.48 3.91
N GLU A 50 -5.03 11.12 2.74
CA GLU A 50 -4.07 10.77 1.68
C GLU A 50 -2.63 10.94 2.15
N ARG A 51 -2.31 12.03 2.85
CA ARG A 51 -0.96 12.24 3.38
C ARG A 51 -0.60 11.21 4.45
N ASN A 52 -1.55 10.81 5.28
CA ASN A 52 -1.34 9.74 6.25
C ASN A 52 -1.17 8.39 5.55
N LEU A 53 -2.00 8.07 4.56
CA LEU A 53 -1.94 6.84 3.77
C LEU A 53 -0.59 6.69 3.06
N ASN A 54 -0.10 7.77 2.46
CA ASN A 54 1.21 7.81 1.82
C ASN A 54 2.33 7.55 2.83
N ARG A 55 2.28 8.19 4.01
CA ARG A 55 3.27 7.97 5.09
C ARG A 55 3.30 6.51 5.54
N TRP A 56 2.14 5.91 5.81
CA TRP A 56 2.07 4.50 6.22
C TRP A 56 2.55 3.55 5.13
N THR A 57 2.23 3.84 3.86
CA THR A 57 2.68 3.03 2.71
C THR A 57 4.19 3.09 2.55
N VAL A 58 4.78 4.28 2.63
CA VAL A 58 6.25 4.46 2.56
C VAL A 58 6.94 3.73 3.71
N VAL A 59 6.45 3.87 4.95
CA VAL A 59 7.02 3.19 6.12
C VAL A 59 6.96 1.66 5.95
N LEU A 60 5.82 1.12 5.52
CA LEU A 60 5.65 -0.33 5.33
C LEU A 60 6.43 -0.87 4.14
N ALA A 61 6.55 -0.09 3.06
CA ALA A 61 7.38 -0.46 1.92
C ALA A 61 8.87 -0.52 2.30
N ILE A 62 9.36 0.43 3.10
CA ILE A 62 10.74 0.39 3.62
C ILE A 62 10.95 -0.84 4.50
N LEU A 63 10.03 -1.12 5.42
CA LEU A 63 10.10 -2.27 6.32
C LEU A 63 10.10 -3.59 5.54
N TRP A 64 9.28 -3.68 4.48
CA TRP A 64 9.25 -4.83 3.57
C TRP A 64 10.58 -5.04 2.83
N VAL A 65 11.19 -3.97 2.30
CA VAL A 65 12.50 -4.06 1.64
C VAL A 65 13.59 -4.52 2.62
N VAL A 66 13.56 -4.03 3.86
CA VAL A 66 14.50 -4.47 4.91
C VAL A 66 14.33 -5.96 5.21
N ASP A 67 13.09 -6.45 5.31
CA ASP A 67 12.80 -7.87 5.55
C ASP A 67 13.30 -8.76 4.40
N ILE A 68 13.13 -8.32 3.14
CA ILE A 68 13.70 -9.00 1.96
C ILE A 68 15.22 -9.05 2.03
N VAL A 69 15.88 -7.92 2.33
CA VAL A 69 17.34 -7.87 2.39
C VAL A 69 17.88 -8.77 3.50
N LEU A 70 17.21 -8.83 4.66
CA LEU A 70 17.55 -9.73 5.75
C LEU A 70 17.35 -11.20 5.37
N LEU A 71 16.27 -11.52 4.68
CA LEU A 71 15.99 -12.87 4.19
C LEU A 71 17.03 -13.33 3.16
N VAL A 72 17.43 -12.46 2.23
CA VAL A 72 18.47 -12.74 1.23
C VAL A 72 19.86 -12.83 1.86
N LYS A 73 20.20 -11.97 2.83
CA LYS A 73 21.52 -11.97 3.50
C LYS A 73 21.72 -13.10 4.49
N LYS A 74 20.67 -13.83 4.88
CA LYS A 74 20.77 -15.02 5.72
C LYS A 74 20.65 -16.25 4.83
N PRO A 75 21.72 -16.65 4.11
CA PRO A 75 21.55 -17.54 2.99
C PRO A 75 21.37 -18.99 3.47
N TRP A 76 21.75 -19.32 4.72
CA TRP A 76 21.64 -20.65 5.33
C TRP A 76 21.56 -20.51 6.85
#